data_AF-A0A9R0ITK3-F1
#
_entry.id   AF-A0A9R0ITK3-F1
#
_cell.length_a   1.000
_cell.length_b   1.000
_cell.length_c   1.000
_cell.angle_alpha   90.00
_cell.angle_beta   90.00
_cell.angle_gamma   90.00
#
_symmetry.space_group_name_H-M   'P 1'
#
loop_
_entity.id
_entity.type
_entity.pdbx_description
1 polymer ?
#
loop_
_entity_poly.entity_id
_entity_poly.type
_entity_poly.pdbx_seq_one_letter_code
_entity_poly.pdbx_strand_id
1 'polypeptide(L)'
;MELVSLIFQHSEAVKLKMQSAVEREGTPGDAVNLQTVENISQGDADIDMEIDDTNSIEDTIFAMNNHKDQSSTKTTSLTLTELAQQMAVDDDDDDIMNSVCDSSHVFVGGYKVKSEDSGLLGSILSKHGDIADNCNFKTPSVRSLFIQHVCDIVQTLKKTSIAFITTSELEKMVAGLSDIEGACIEVGWLKERLVEIYEAKKAIPMLGPSSELRKTQTERKFKIQCTKALVEEYKREIVIREEELRNLEEKLRMAESVLSVDEEEATTAEMVIGEYKDKLRRIVELGSLHCGLV
;
A
#
# COMPACT_ATOMS: atom_id res chain seq x y z
N MET A 1 -31.36 16.80 -15.89
CA MET A 1 -30.04 17.31 -16.34
C MET A 1 -29.61 18.58 -15.60
N GLU A 2 -30.54 19.47 -15.19
CA GLU A 2 -30.17 20.73 -14.51
C GLU A 2 -29.56 20.55 -13.11
N LEU A 3 -30.04 19.60 -12.29
CA LEU A 3 -29.50 19.36 -10.94
C LEU A 3 -28.02 18.95 -10.93
N VAL A 4 -27.59 18.13 -11.89
CA VAL A 4 -26.19 17.69 -12.00
C VAL A 4 -25.30 18.86 -12.43
N SER A 5 -25.81 19.74 -13.29
CA SER A 5 -25.12 20.97 -13.71
C SER A 5 -24.97 21.96 -12.53
N LEU A 6 -26.02 22.11 -11.72
CA LEU A 6 -26.01 23.00 -10.55
C LEU A 6 -25.03 22.51 -9.47
N ILE A 7 -24.97 21.20 -9.24
CA ILE A 7 -24.03 20.57 -8.31
C ILE A 7 -22.58 20.75 -8.79
N PHE A 8 -22.33 20.57 -10.10
CA PHE A 8 -21.01 20.75 -10.67
C PHE A 8 -20.55 22.22 -10.59
N GLN A 9 -21.43 23.17 -10.90
CA GLN A 9 -21.15 24.60 -10.78
C GLN A 9 -20.90 25.04 -9.33
N HIS A 10 -21.68 24.52 -8.38
CA HIS A 10 -21.49 24.84 -6.96
C HIS A 10 -20.18 24.23 -6.40
N SER A 11 -19.84 23.01 -6.83
CA SER A 11 -18.57 22.35 -6.48
C SER A 11 -17.36 23.14 -6.98
N GLU A 12 -17.40 23.65 -8.22
CA GLU A 12 -16.32 24.48 -8.76
C GLU A 12 -16.23 25.85 -8.06
N ALA A 13 -17.36 26.45 -7.69
CA ALA A 13 -17.37 27.71 -6.93
C ALA A 13 -16.79 27.55 -5.51
N VAL A 14 -17.05 26.42 -4.84
CA VAL A 14 -16.46 26.10 -3.53
C VAL A 14 -14.96 25.84 -3.65
N LYS A 15 -14.53 25.10 -4.68
CA LYS A 15 -13.11 24.85 -4.97
C LYS A 15 -12.33 26.14 -5.19
N LEU A 16 -12.88 27.07 -5.97
CA LEU A 16 -12.30 28.42 -6.18
C LEU A 16 -12.22 29.25 -4.89
N LYS A 17 -13.22 29.17 -4.01
CA LYS A 17 -13.20 29.85 -2.70
C LYS A 17 -12.13 29.27 -1.78
N MET A 18 -11.93 27.95 -1.78
CA MET A 18 -10.89 27.31 -0.98
C MET A 18 -9.49 27.62 -1.53
N GLN A 19 -9.32 27.68 -2.85
CA GLN A 19 -8.05 28.03 -3.48
C GLN A 19 -7.66 29.50 -3.23
N SER A 20 -8.65 30.40 -3.26
CA SER A 20 -8.46 31.81 -2.87
C SER A 20 -8.19 32.02 -1.37
N ALA A 21 -8.66 31.12 -0.50
CA ALA A 21 -8.34 31.16 0.93
C ALA A 21 -6.89 30.70 1.19
N VAL A 22 -6.42 29.69 0.45
CA VAL A 22 -5.03 29.19 0.51
C VAL A 22 -4.03 30.25 -0.01
N GLU A 23 -4.38 31.03 -1.04
CA GLU A 23 -3.52 32.09 -1.57
C GLU A 23 -3.50 33.36 -0.68
N ARG A 24 -4.49 33.55 0.21
CA ARG A 24 -4.52 34.67 1.16
C ARG A 24 -3.80 34.42 2.48
N GLU A 25 -3.41 33.18 2.78
CA GLU A 25 -2.56 32.86 3.94
C GLU A 25 -1.05 32.87 3.59
N GLY A 26 -0.69 33.28 2.38
CA GLY A 26 0.68 33.39 1.89
C GLY A 26 1.38 34.74 2.12
N THR A 27 1.05 35.50 3.18
CA THR A 27 1.83 36.69 3.58
C THR A 27 2.19 36.64 5.07
N PRO A 28 3.48 36.74 5.45
CA PRO A 28 3.89 36.67 6.85
C PRO A 28 3.62 37.99 7.57
N GLY A 29 2.89 37.94 8.69
CA GLY A 29 2.69 39.12 9.53
C GLY A 29 1.75 38.87 10.71
N ASP A 30 2.38 38.69 11.86
CA ASP A 30 1.87 38.90 13.23
C ASP A 30 0.95 37.86 13.89
N ALA A 31 1.57 37.24 14.90
CA ALA A 31 1.00 36.31 15.85
C ALA A 31 -0.11 36.93 16.70
N VAL A 32 -1.15 36.13 16.98
CA VAL A 32 -1.79 36.13 18.30
C VAL A 32 -2.00 34.70 18.77
N ASN A 33 -1.26 34.42 19.83
CA ASN A 33 -1.26 33.29 20.74
C ASN A 33 -2.63 33.11 21.44
N LEU A 34 -3.18 31.90 21.41
CA LEU A 34 -3.94 31.37 22.55
C LEU A 34 -3.68 29.86 22.71
N GLN A 35 -2.74 29.57 23.60
CA GLN A 35 -2.56 28.28 24.25
C GLN A 35 -3.82 27.85 25.02
N THR A 36 -3.93 26.53 25.23
CA THR A 36 -4.76 25.81 26.22
C THR A 36 -6.03 25.16 25.66
N VAL A 37 -5.90 23.93 25.14
CA VAL A 37 -6.26 22.72 25.92
C VAL A 37 -5.27 21.60 25.60
N GLU A 38 -4.67 21.11 26.67
CA GLU A 38 -3.71 20.03 26.79
C GLU A 38 -4.31 18.63 26.57
N ASN A 39 -3.48 17.77 25.99
CA ASN A 39 -3.26 16.35 26.32
C ASN A 39 -4.29 15.30 25.86
N ILE A 40 -3.86 14.43 24.92
CA ILE A 40 -3.39 13.06 25.23
C ILE A 40 -2.67 12.46 24.00
N SER A 41 -1.50 11.89 24.32
CA SER A 41 -0.66 10.92 23.60
C SER A 41 0.38 11.43 22.60
N GLN A 42 1.53 11.78 23.19
CA GLN A 42 2.87 11.64 22.63
C GLN A 42 3.15 10.28 21.98
N GLY A 43 4.11 10.31 21.06
CA GLY A 43 5.06 9.25 20.71
C GLY A 43 5.25 9.15 19.19
N ASP A 44 6.37 9.48 18.55
CA ASP A 44 7.70 9.88 19.00
C ASP A 44 8.44 10.61 17.87
N ALA A 45 9.27 11.54 18.29
CA ALA A 45 10.54 12.04 17.74
C ALA A 45 10.71 12.29 16.22
N ASP A 46 10.78 13.58 15.92
CA ASP A 46 11.68 14.13 14.89
C ASP A 46 13.13 13.70 15.16
N ILE A 47 13.85 13.35 14.09
CA ILE A 47 15.30 13.45 14.01
C ILE A 47 15.59 14.33 12.81
N ASP A 48 15.92 15.59 13.10
CA ASP A 48 16.73 16.41 12.20
C ASP A 48 18.14 15.81 12.14
N MET A 49 18.62 15.57 10.94
CA MET A 49 20.04 15.32 10.69
C MET A 49 20.45 15.99 9.38
N GLU A 50 21.05 17.14 9.56
CA GLU A 50 21.92 17.86 8.64
C GLU A 50 23.13 16.96 8.27
N ILE A 51 23.55 16.96 7.00
CA ILE A 51 24.89 16.69 6.41
C ILE A 51 24.66 16.75 4.88
N ASP A 52 25.07 17.79 4.18
CA ASP A 52 26.44 18.19 3.76
C ASP A 52 27.01 17.34 2.61
N ASP A 53 27.53 18.06 1.62
CA ASP A 53 27.86 17.63 0.27
C ASP A 53 29.07 16.69 0.25
N THR A 54 28.94 15.55 -0.45
CA THR A 54 30.10 14.87 -1.05
C THR A 54 29.78 14.43 -2.48
N ASN A 55 30.22 15.26 -3.42
CA ASN A 55 30.39 14.90 -4.82
C ASN A 55 31.44 13.79 -4.99
N SER A 56 31.33 13.06 -6.10
CA SER A 56 32.37 12.29 -6.77
C SER A 56 32.54 10.83 -6.31
N ILE A 57 31.96 9.89 -7.06
CA ILE A 57 32.58 8.66 -7.62
C ILE A 57 31.63 8.16 -8.74
N GLU A 58 31.35 8.97 -9.76
CA GLU A 58 30.66 8.48 -10.98
C GLU A 58 31.55 8.48 -12.24
N ASP A 59 32.78 9.00 -12.17
CA ASP A 59 33.66 9.15 -13.34
C ASP A 59 34.81 8.13 -13.44
N THR A 60 34.67 6.90 -12.95
CA THR A 60 35.75 5.87 -13.11
C THR A 60 35.28 4.47 -13.49
N ILE A 61 34.11 4.31 -14.13
CA ILE A 61 33.69 3.00 -14.68
C ILE A 61 33.29 3.11 -16.17
N PHE A 62 33.89 4.05 -16.91
CA PHE A 62 33.72 4.12 -18.36
C PHE A 62 35.06 4.18 -19.11
N ALA A 63 35.95 3.24 -18.82
CA ALA A 63 37.03 2.88 -19.73
C ALA A 63 37.47 1.45 -19.47
N MET A 64 37.58 0.67 -20.55
CA MET A 64 38.02 -0.73 -20.63
C MET A 64 36.91 -1.80 -20.57
N ASN A 65 36.10 -1.84 -21.61
CA ASN A 65 35.58 -3.10 -22.13
C ASN A 65 35.56 -3.06 -23.66
N ASN A 66 36.68 -3.47 -24.25
CA ASN A 66 36.76 -3.93 -25.63
C ASN A 66 37.88 -4.95 -25.68
N HIS A 67 37.58 -6.22 -25.39
CA HIS A 67 38.27 -7.32 -26.06
C HIS A 67 37.33 -8.51 -26.23
N LYS A 68 37.22 -8.86 -27.51
CA LYS A 68 36.40 -9.85 -28.19
C LYS A 68 36.79 -11.29 -27.82
N ASP A 69 35.76 -12.13 -27.81
CA ASP A 69 35.71 -13.59 -27.73
C ASP A 69 36.95 -14.39 -28.18
N GLN A 70 37.28 -15.42 -27.40
CA GLN A 70 37.50 -16.80 -27.90
C GLN A 70 37.58 -17.80 -26.74
N SER A 71 36.46 -18.47 -26.44
CA SER A 71 36.43 -19.69 -25.64
C SER A 71 36.73 -20.88 -26.57
N SER A 72 37.89 -21.51 -26.36
CA SER A 72 38.25 -22.79 -26.98
C SER A 72 38.17 -23.86 -25.91
N THR A 73 37.04 -24.56 -25.85
CA THR A 73 36.90 -25.78 -25.06
C THR A 73 37.57 -26.92 -25.81
N LYS A 74 38.81 -27.25 -25.42
CA LYS A 74 39.46 -28.51 -25.81
C LYS A 74 38.80 -29.67 -25.07
N THR A 75 37.90 -30.37 -25.73
CA THR A 75 37.50 -31.74 -25.39
C THR A 75 38.67 -32.68 -25.65
N THR A 76 39.37 -33.12 -24.60
CA THR A 76 40.32 -34.22 -24.70
C THR A 76 39.58 -35.54 -24.65
N SER A 77 39.27 -36.09 -25.83
CA SER A 77 38.87 -37.48 -26.01
C SER A 77 40.05 -38.37 -25.64
N LEU A 78 39.93 -39.14 -24.56
CA LEU A 78 40.94 -40.14 -24.17
C LEU A 78 40.98 -41.24 -25.24
N THR A 79 42.08 -41.31 -26.00
CA THR A 79 42.27 -42.37 -27.01
C THR A 79 42.95 -43.57 -26.38
N LEU A 80 42.46 -44.78 -26.70
CA LEU A 80 42.96 -46.06 -26.17
C LEU A 80 44.47 -46.27 -26.39
N THR A 81 45.06 -45.56 -27.35
CA THR A 81 46.50 -45.56 -27.67
C THR A 81 47.36 -45.02 -26.52
N GLU A 82 46.84 -44.06 -25.75
CA GLU A 82 47.56 -43.43 -24.63
C GLU A 82 47.60 -44.34 -23.39
N LEU A 83 46.56 -45.15 -23.19
CA LEU A 83 46.51 -46.19 -22.16
C LEU A 83 47.47 -47.35 -22.47
N ALA A 84 47.64 -47.70 -23.73
CA ALA A 84 48.57 -48.74 -24.15
C ALA A 84 50.04 -48.34 -23.95
N GLN A 85 50.36 -47.03 -24.00
CA GLN A 85 51.71 -46.51 -23.77
C GLN A 85 52.09 -46.45 -22.28
N GLN A 86 51.12 -46.47 -21.36
CA GLN A 86 51.36 -46.50 -19.92
C GLN A 86 51.53 -47.91 -19.33
N MET A 87 51.21 -48.98 -20.06
CA MET A 87 51.42 -50.36 -19.58
C MET A 87 52.81 -50.93 -19.92
N ALA A 88 53.69 -50.13 -20.52
CA ALA A 88 55.06 -50.50 -20.83
C ALA A 88 56.05 -49.82 -19.85
N VAL A 89 55.84 -50.03 -18.55
CA VAL A 89 56.88 -49.78 -17.54
C VAL A 89 56.69 -50.82 -16.43
N ASP A 90 57.74 -51.64 -16.26
CA ASP A 90 57.84 -52.68 -15.24
C ASP A 90 57.89 -52.11 -13.81
N ASP A 91 57.45 -52.95 -12.87
CA ASP A 91 57.54 -52.88 -11.40
C ASP A 91 58.71 -52.05 -10.84
N ASP A 92 58.41 -51.09 -9.96
CA ASP A 92 58.89 -51.11 -8.57
C ASP A 92 58.32 -49.91 -7.75
N ASP A 93 57.94 -50.27 -6.52
CA ASP A 93 57.71 -49.49 -5.31
C ASP A 93 56.46 -48.61 -5.10
N ASP A 94 55.82 -48.94 -3.98
CA ASP A 94 54.79 -48.25 -3.24
C ASP A 94 55.10 -46.76 -3.03
N ASP A 95 54.54 -45.89 -3.85
CA ASP A 95 54.28 -44.51 -3.46
C ASP A 95 52.77 -44.34 -3.21
N ILE A 96 52.43 -44.56 -1.95
CA ILE A 96 51.25 -44.04 -1.27
C ILE A 96 50.97 -42.65 -1.82
N MET A 97 49.87 -42.54 -2.57
CA MET A 97 49.27 -41.29 -3.03
C MET A 97 48.88 -40.50 -1.78
N ASN A 98 49.86 -39.82 -1.20
CA ASN A 98 49.72 -38.98 -0.04
C ASN A 98 49.00 -37.73 -0.54
N SER A 99 47.67 -37.88 -0.57
CA SER A 99 46.66 -36.86 -0.42
C SER A 99 47.29 -35.54 -0.05
N VAL A 100 47.35 -34.62 -1.00
CA VAL A 100 47.44 -33.18 -0.73
C VAL A 100 46.40 -32.91 0.35
N CYS A 101 46.87 -32.77 1.59
CA CYS A 101 46.05 -32.45 2.73
C CYS A 101 45.54 -31.04 2.48
N ASP A 102 44.40 -30.96 1.82
CA ASP A 102 43.59 -29.76 1.75
C ASP A 102 43.13 -29.46 3.18
N SER A 103 43.98 -28.75 3.91
CA SER A 103 43.81 -28.33 5.31
C SER A 103 42.58 -27.44 5.54
N SER A 104 41.76 -27.22 4.52
CA SER A 104 40.58 -26.38 4.54
C SER A 104 39.26 -27.13 4.81
N HIS A 105 39.23 -28.47 4.75
CA HIS A 105 38.00 -29.26 4.91
C HIS A 105 38.05 -30.24 6.09
N VAL A 106 36.91 -30.42 6.75
CA VAL A 106 36.73 -31.33 7.89
C VAL A 106 35.49 -32.19 7.71
N PHE A 107 35.42 -33.30 8.43
CA PHE A 107 34.25 -34.19 8.44
C PHE A 107 33.34 -33.88 9.63
N VAL A 108 32.06 -33.62 9.36
CA VAL A 108 31.02 -33.42 10.38
C VAL A 108 29.82 -34.29 10.00
N GLY A 109 29.39 -35.19 10.88
CA GLY A 109 28.26 -36.08 10.62
C GLY A 109 28.45 -36.99 9.40
N GLY A 110 29.69 -37.27 8.99
CA GLY A 110 30.00 -38.06 7.79
C GLY A 110 30.12 -37.25 6.49
N TYR A 111 29.94 -35.92 6.54
CA TYR A 111 30.05 -35.04 5.39
C TYR A 111 31.35 -34.24 5.40
N LYS A 112 32.00 -34.14 4.24
CA LYS A 112 33.17 -33.28 4.05
C LYS A 112 32.70 -31.85 3.76
N VAL A 113 33.00 -30.90 4.64
CA VAL A 113 32.68 -29.48 4.51
C VAL A 113 33.88 -28.59 4.81
N LYS A 114 33.84 -27.32 4.41
CA LYS A 114 34.84 -26.32 4.79
C LYS A 114 34.91 -26.21 6.32
N SER A 115 36.12 -26.00 6.84
CA SER A 115 36.35 -25.91 8.28
C SER A 115 35.52 -24.81 8.96
N GLU A 116 35.31 -23.68 8.28
CA GLU A 116 34.46 -22.57 8.76
C GLU A 116 32.97 -22.94 8.90
N ASP A 117 32.49 -23.91 8.10
CA ASP A 117 31.09 -24.35 8.11
C ASP A 117 30.84 -25.51 9.08
N SER A 118 31.88 -26.04 9.73
CA SER A 118 31.77 -27.20 10.63
C SER A 118 30.75 -27.00 11.75
N GLY A 119 30.82 -25.85 12.45
CA GLY A 119 29.87 -25.47 13.49
C GLY A 119 28.47 -25.18 12.95
N LEU A 120 28.39 -24.64 11.73
CA LEU A 120 27.12 -24.39 11.05
C LEU A 120 26.41 -25.71 10.73
N LEU A 121 27.12 -26.66 10.11
CA LEU A 121 26.59 -27.97 9.78
C LEU A 121 26.19 -28.73 11.04
N GLY A 122 27.01 -28.71 12.08
CA GLY A 122 26.64 -29.31 13.38
C GLY A 122 25.35 -28.74 13.94
N SER A 123 25.13 -27.43 13.80
CA SER A 123 23.88 -26.77 14.23
C SER A 123 22.68 -27.17 13.36
N ILE A 124 22.87 -27.31 12.05
CA ILE A 124 21.83 -27.79 11.12
C ILE A 124 21.43 -29.21 11.48
N LEU A 125 22.40 -30.12 11.63
CA LEU A 125 22.15 -31.53 11.97
C LEU A 125 21.47 -31.68 13.33
N SER A 126 21.86 -30.87 14.31
CA SER A 126 21.22 -30.85 15.63
C SER A 126 19.74 -30.43 15.57
N LYS A 127 19.42 -29.45 14.71
CA LYS A 127 18.07 -28.88 14.61
C LYS A 127 17.14 -29.67 13.68
N HIS A 128 17.68 -30.18 12.58
CA HIS A 128 16.91 -30.76 11.48
C HIS A 128 17.16 -32.26 11.28
N GLY A 129 18.05 -32.86 12.08
CA GLY A 129 18.51 -34.23 11.83
C GLY A 129 19.44 -34.32 10.63
N ASP A 130 19.74 -35.54 10.19
CA ASP A 130 20.50 -35.74 8.96
C ASP A 130 19.62 -35.45 7.73
N ILE A 131 19.73 -34.22 7.21
CA ILE A 131 18.94 -33.74 6.07
C ILE A 131 19.19 -34.50 4.77
N ALA A 132 20.24 -35.34 4.68
CA ALA A 132 20.52 -36.15 3.50
C ALA A 132 20.37 -37.66 3.75
N ASP A 133 19.71 -38.09 4.84
CA ASP A 133 19.44 -39.51 5.14
C ASP A 133 18.62 -40.18 4.01
N ASN A 134 17.63 -39.46 3.49
CA ASN A 134 16.76 -39.89 2.40
C ASN A 134 17.34 -39.62 1.00
N CYS A 135 18.60 -39.18 0.88
CA CYS A 135 19.18 -38.78 -0.39
C CYS A 135 19.30 -39.95 -1.39
N ASN A 136 18.99 -39.65 -2.66
CA ASN A 136 19.08 -40.60 -3.77
C ASN A 136 20.53 -41.05 -4.05
N PHE A 137 21.51 -40.19 -3.77
CA PHE A 137 22.92 -40.48 -4.02
C PHE A 137 23.54 -41.25 -2.86
N LYS A 138 24.06 -42.45 -3.14
CA LYS A 138 24.75 -43.29 -2.12
C LYS A 138 26.22 -42.93 -1.93
N THR A 139 26.82 -42.22 -2.89
CA THR A 139 28.22 -41.79 -2.81
C THR A 139 28.41 -40.67 -1.77
N PRO A 140 29.19 -40.87 -0.70
CA PRO A 140 29.37 -39.87 0.35
C PRO A 140 29.94 -38.54 -0.14
N SER A 141 30.84 -38.57 -1.13
CA SER A 141 31.42 -37.37 -1.72
C SER A 141 30.37 -36.51 -2.43
N VAL A 142 29.38 -37.13 -3.10
CA VAL A 142 28.31 -36.40 -3.79
C VAL A 142 27.34 -35.78 -2.78
N ARG A 143 26.95 -36.53 -1.73
CA ARG A 143 26.15 -35.96 -0.62
C ARG A 143 26.85 -34.77 0.02
N SER A 144 28.17 -34.87 0.24
CA SER A 144 28.97 -33.79 0.82
C SER A 144 28.94 -32.51 -0.03
N LEU A 145 28.88 -32.61 -1.37
CA LEU A 145 28.77 -31.42 -2.24
C LEU A 145 27.45 -30.68 -2.04
N PHE A 146 26.33 -31.40 -1.95
CA PHE A 146 25.03 -30.78 -1.68
C PHE A 146 24.97 -30.16 -0.29
N ILE A 147 25.49 -30.86 0.72
CA ILE A 147 25.57 -30.36 2.09
C ILE A 147 26.43 -29.10 2.16
N GLN A 148 27.59 -29.06 1.48
CA GLN A 148 28.41 -27.86 1.38
C GLN A 148 27.65 -26.71 0.73
N HIS A 149 26.87 -26.97 -0.33
CA HIS A 149 26.09 -25.92 -0.98
C HIS A 149 24.99 -25.36 -0.06
N VAL A 150 24.32 -26.21 0.73
CA VAL A 150 23.38 -25.77 1.77
C VAL A 150 24.09 -24.88 2.81
N CYS A 151 25.26 -25.29 3.28
CA CYS A 151 26.07 -24.49 4.19
C CYS A 151 26.43 -23.13 3.58
N ASP A 152 26.90 -23.09 2.33
CA ASP A 152 27.26 -21.86 1.62
C ASP A 152 26.06 -20.88 1.57
N ILE A 153 24.86 -21.36 1.22
CA ILE A 153 23.64 -20.53 1.17
C ILE A 153 23.31 -19.95 2.55
N VAL A 154 23.26 -20.80 3.59
CA VAL A 154 22.97 -20.33 4.96
C VAL A 154 24.03 -19.35 5.43
N GLN A 155 25.29 -19.58 5.05
CA GLN A 155 26.41 -18.73 5.42
C GLN A 155 26.34 -17.37 4.73
N THR A 156 25.92 -17.31 3.46
CA THR A 156 25.63 -16.06 2.74
C THR A 156 24.50 -15.29 3.42
N LEU A 157 23.40 -15.96 3.78
CA LEU A 157 22.28 -15.32 4.49
C LEU A 157 22.67 -14.79 5.88
N LYS A 158 23.65 -15.40 6.54
CA LYS A 158 24.17 -14.95 7.84
C LYS A 158 25.17 -13.81 7.73
N LYS A 159 26.08 -13.85 6.76
CA LYS A 159 27.20 -12.88 6.61
C LYS A 159 26.77 -11.62 5.85
N THR A 160 25.79 -11.72 4.94
CA THR A 160 25.39 -10.61 4.08
C THR A 160 24.06 -10.03 4.54
N SER A 161 23.99 -8.71 4.73
CA SER A 161 22.72 -8.04 4.98
C SER A 161 21.78 -8.26 3.78
N ILE A 162 20.51 -8.56 4.06
CA ILE A 162 19.45 -8.78 3.06
C ILE A 162 19.34 -7.59 2.08
N ALA A 163 19.70 -6.38 2.51
CA ALA A 163 19.75 -5.21 1.66
C ALA A 163 20.71 -5.40 0.46
N PHE A 164 21.86 -6.04 0.67
CA PHE A 164 22.91 -6.23 -0.33
C PHE A 164 22.77 -7.50 -1.18
N ILE A 165 21.99 -8.48 -0.73
CA ILE A 165 21.68 -9.66 -1.56
C ILE A 165 20.71 -9.24 -2.65
N THR A 166 21.10 -9.36 -3.92
CA THR A 166 20.26 -9.01 -5.07
C THR A 166 19.10 -9.99 -5.25
N THR A 167 18.03 -9.56 -5.95
CA THR A 167 16.90 -10.44 -6.27
C THR A 167 17.33 -11.64 -7.12
N SER A 168 18.24 -11.44 -8.07
CA SER A 168 18.78 -12.51 -8.91
C SER A 168 19.59 -13.54 -8.10
N GLU A 169 20.34 -13.10 -7.08
CA GLU A 169 21.03 -14.02 -6.18
C GLU A 169 20.06 -14.87 -5.36
N LEU A 170 18.99 -14.26 -4.82
CA LEU A 170 17.95 -15.00 -4.12
C LEU A 170 17.27 -16.04 -5.04
N GLU A 171 16.95 -15.66 -6.28
CA GLU A 171 16.38 -16.59 -7.27
C GLU A 171 17.31 -17.76 -7.58
N LYS A 172 18.62 -17.51 -7.71
CA LYS A 172 19.63 -18.57 -7.90
C LYS A 172 19.70 -19.51 -6.70
N MET A 173 19.67 -18.97 -5.48
CA MET A 173 19.66 -19.79 -4.25
C MET A 173 18.40 -20.67 -4.17
N VAL A 174 17.23 -20.10 -4.48
CA VAL A 174 15.96 -20.87 -4.50
C VAL A 174 15.97 -21.96 -5.57
N ALA A 175 16.51 -21.68 -6.76
CA ALA A 175 16.68 -22.67 -7.82
C ALA A 175 17.63 -23.78 -7.40
N GLY A 176 18.82 -23.44 -6.86
CA GLY A 176 19.79 -24.42 -6.37
C GLY A 176 19.23 -25.32 -5.25
N LEU A 177 18.40 -24.76 -4.35
CA LEU A 177 17.71 -25.57 -3.34
C LEU A 177 16.61 -26.45 -3.93
N SER A 178 15.96 -26.03 -5.02
CA SER A 178 15.00 -26.87 -5.73
C SER A 178 15.69 -28.08 -6.38
N ASP A 179 16.90 -27.89 -6.90
CA ASP A 179 17.72 -28.99 -7.43
C ASP A 179 18.18 -29.94 -6.31
N ILE A 180 18.60 -29.39 -5.15
CA ILE A 180 18.95 -30.18 -3.95
C ILE A 180 17.74 -30.98 -3.43
N GLU A 181 16.57 -30.34 -3.36
CA GLU A 181 15.32 -30.97 -2.94
C GLU A 181 14.94 -32.13 -3.89
N GLY A 182 15.18 -31.96 -5.20
CA GLY A 182 15.02 -33.02 -6.20
C GLY A 182 15.94 -34.23 -5.99
N ALA A 183 17.04 -34.07 -5.25
CA ALA A 183 17.91 -35.17 -4.82
C ALA A 183 17.44 -35.87 -3.52
N CYS A 184 16.22 -35.56 -3.06
CA CYS A 184 15.62 -36.02 -1.81
C CYS A 184 16.41 -35.60 -0.57
N ILE A 185 16.98 -34.39 -0.60
CA ILE A 185 17.62 -33.75 0.56
C ILE A 185 16.64 -32.75 1.17
N GLU A 186 16.46 -32.81 2.49
CA GLU A 186 15.44 -32.08 3.23
C GLU A 186 15.84 -30.61 3.47
N VAL A 187 15.60 -29.77 2.45
CA VAL A 187 15.92 -28.33 2.46
C VAL A 187 14.70 -27.40 2.41
N GLY A 188 13.49 -27.95 2.56
CA GLY A 188 12.24 -27.16 2.48
C GLY A 188 12.21 -25.96 3.42
N TRP A 189 12.74 -26.12 4.65
CA TRP A 189 12.84 -25.04 5.65
C TRP A 189 13.70 -23.87 5.19
N LEU A 190 14.77 -24.12 4.43
CA LEU A 190 15.67 -23.08 3.94
C LEU A 190 15.08 -22.40 2.70
N LYS A 191 14.45 -23.20 1.84
CA LYS A 191 13.76 -22.73 0.64
C LYS A 191 12.61 -21.78 1.00
N GLU A 192 11.77 -22.16 1.95
CA GLU A 192 10.68 -21.32 2.46
C GLU A 192 11.22 -19.99 2.99
N ARG A 193 12.29 -20.04 3.80
CA ARG A 193 12.93 -18.84 4.34
C ARG A 193 13.45 -17.89 3.26
N LEU A 194 14.02 -18.43 2.17
CA LEU A 194 14.49 -17.61 1.04
C LEU A 194 13.34 -16.97 0.27
N VAL A 195 12.22 -17.68 0.10
CA VAL A 195 11.02 -17.13 -0.53
C VAL A 195 10.47 -15.96 0.29
N GLU A 196 10.40 -16.09 1.62
CA GLU A 196 10.00 -14.97 2.49
C GLU A 196 10.91 -13.75 2.33
N ILE A 197 12.22 -13.96 2.30
CA ILE A 197 13.21 -12.89 2.13
C ILE A 197 13.03 -12.20 0.76
N TYR A 198 12.79 -12.98 -0.29
CA TYR A 198 12.56 -12.50 -1.64
C TYR A 198 11.30 -11.62 -1.73
N GLU A 199 10.18 -12.10 -1.18
CA GLU A 199 8.91 -11.35 -1.15
C GLU A 199 9.03 -10.07 -0.31
N ALA A 200 9.70 -10.15 0.85
CA ALA A 200 9.97 -8.97 1.66
C ALA A 200 10.81 -7.93 0.89
N LYS A 201 11.85 -8.37 0.15
CA LYS A 201 12.68 -7.47 -0.66
C LYS A 201 11.88 -6.78 -1.77
N LYS A 202 10.95 -7.49 -2.41
CA LYS A 202 10.03 -6.90 -3.40
C LYS A 202 9.04 -5.90 -2.81
N ALA A 203 8.63 -6.09 -1.55
CA ALA A 203 7.68 -5.21 -0.89
C ALA A 203 8.30 -3.88 -0.43
N ILE A 204 9.60 -3.85 -0.10
CA ILE A 204 10.28 -2.64 0.43
C ILE A 204 10.07 -1.41 -0.46
N PRO A 205 10.31 -1.44 -1.79
CA PRO A 205 10.08 -0.28 -2.66
C PRO A 205 8.62 0.19 -2.68
N MET A 206 7.67 -0.73 -2.53
CA MET A 206 6.22 -0.44 -2.56
C MET A 206 5.72 0.17 -1.25
N LEU A 207 6.43 -0.04 -0.15
CA LEU A 207 6.08 0.44 1.19
C LEU A 207 6.86 1.69 1.59
N GLY A 208 7.90 2.03 0.84
CA GLY A 208 8.77 3.18 1.09
C GLY A 208 8.03 4.52 1.07
N PRO A 209 8.58 5.57 1.71
CA PRO A 209 7.94 6.89 1.80
C PRO A 209 7.59 7.49 0.44
N SER A 210 8.45 7.26 -0.57
CA SER A 210 8.30 7.79 -1.93
C SER A 210 7.44 6.92 -2.85
N SER A 211 6.92 5.79 -2.36
CA SER A 211 6.10 4.88 -3.17
C SER A 211 4.79 5.53 -3.59
N GLU A 212 4.35 5.25 -4.82
CA GLU A 212 3.04 5.71 -5.32
C GLU A 212 1.89 5.20 -4.44
N LEU A 213 2.04 4.01 -3.85
CA LEU A 213 1.07 3.47 -2.90
C LEU A 213 0.92 4.36 -1.67
N ARG A 214 2.02 4.83 -1.06
CA ARG A 214 1.96 5.75 0.08
C ARG A 214 1.41 7.12 -0.32
N LYS A 215 1.84 7.68 -1.45
CA LYS A 215 1.32 8.97 -1.95
C LYS A 215 -0.19 8.93 -2.15
N THR A 216 -0.68 7.93 -2.87
CA THR A 216 -2.11 7.75 -3.12
C THR A 216 -2.89 7.50 -1.84
N GLN A 217 -2.33 6.76 -0.88
CA GLN A 217 -2.94 6.56 0.43
C GLN A 217 -3.09 7.87 1.21
N THR A 218 -2.05 8.71 1.24
CA THR A 218 -2.08 10.02 1.90
C THR A 218 -3.08 10.95 1.23
N GLU A 219 -3.09 11.02 -0.11
CA GLU A 219 -4.05 11.83 -0.87
C GLU A 219 -5.49 11.41 -0.60
N ARG A 220 -5.76 10.10 -0.60
CA ARG A 220 -7.09 9.56 -0.26
C ARG A 220 -7.51 9.90 1.15
N LYS A 221 -6.60 9.78 2.12
CA LYS A 221 -6.87 10.13 3.53
C LYS A 221 -7.24 11.61 3.66
N PHE A 222 -6.53 12.50 2.96
CA PHE A 222 -6.84 13.91 2.93
C PHE A 222 -8.21 14.19 2.31
N LYS A 223 -8.52 13.59 1.13
CA LYS A 223 -9.83 13.73 0.48
C LYS A 223 -10.97 13.27 1.39
N ILE A 224 -10.82 12.13 2.06
CA ILE A 224 -11.82 11.63 3.02
C ILE A 224 -12.05 12.66 4.14
N GLN A 225 -10.99 13.26 4.67
CA GLN A 225 -11.11 14.27 5.73
C GLN A 225 -11.87 15.51 5.24
N CYS A 226 -11.54 16.03 4.05
CA CYS A 226 -12.25 17.17 3.45
C CYS A 226 -13.72 16.84 3.18
N THR A 227 -14.02 15.68 2.58
CA THR A 227 -15.39 15.25 2.32
C THR A 227 -16.18 15.09 3.62
N LYS A 228 -15.55 14.55 4.68
CA LYS A 228 -16.18 14.44 6.00
C LYS A 228 -16.53 15.83 6.57
N ALA A 229 -15.63 16.80 6.48
CA ALA A 229 -15.89 18.16 6.93
C ALA A 229 -17.06 18.82 6.17
N LEU A 230 -17.11 18.63 4.84
CA LEU A 230 -18.19 19.13 4.00
C LEU A 230 -19.55 18.48 4.33
N VAL A 231 -19.55 17.17 4.61
CA VAL A 231 -20.77 16.47 5.06
C VAL A 231 -21.29 17.05 6.37
N GLU A 232 -20.41 17.34 7.34
CA GLU A 232 -20.81 17.98 8.61
C GLU A 232 -21.28 19.43 8.42
N GLU A 233 -20.81 20.14 7.39
CA GLU A 233 -21.35 21.44 6.99
C GLU A 233 -22.76 21.33 6.44
N TYR A 234 -23.00 20.43 5.48
CA TYR A 234 -24.34 20.23 4.93
C TYR A 234 -25.35 19.74 5.96
N LYS A 235 -24.94 18.90 6.91
CA LYS A 235 -25.80 18.53 8.04
C LYS A 235 -26.25 19.74 8.85
N ARG A 236 -25.34 20.68 9.15
CA ARG A 236 -25.68 21.92 9.86
C ARG A 236 -26.64 22.78 9.05
N GLU A 237 -26.39 22.92 7.76
CA GLU A 237 -27.27 23.69 6.86
C GLU A 237 -28.69 23.09 6.80
N ILE A 238 -28.81 21.76 6.71
CA ILE A 238 -30.11 21.07 6.74
C ILE A 238 -30.89 21.44 8.00
N VAL A 239 -30.26 21.37 9.18
CA VAL A 239 -30.92 21.71 10.45
C VAL A 239 -31.43 23.15 10.46
N ILE A 240 -30.65 24.10 9.93
CA ILE A 240 -31.05 25.51 9.83
C ILE A 240 -32.25 25.66 8.90
N ARG A 241 -32.21 25.07 7.70
CA ARG A 241 -33.30 25.17 6.73
C ARG A 241 -34.58 24.50 7.21
N GLU A 242 -34.48 23.38 7.91
CA GLU A 242 -35.64 22.72 8.52
C GLU A 242 -36.33 23.63 9.55
N GLU A 243 -35.58 24.41 10.33
CA GLU A 243 -36.15 25.39 11.28
C GLU A 243 -36.81 26.58 10.57
N GLU A 244 -36.20 27.09 9.50
CA GLU A 244 -36.81 28.15 8.69
C GLU A 244 -38.12 27.67 8.05
N LEU A 245 -38.14 26.43 7.55
CA LEU A 245 -39.32 25.81 6.94
C LEU A 245 -40.45 25.65 7.97
N ARG A 246 -40.13 25.15 9.17
CA ARG A 246 -41.10 25.08 10.29
C ARG A 246 -41.71 26.44 10.63
N ASN A 247 -40.89 27.50 10.66
CA ASN A 247 -41.38 28.85 10.94
C ASN A 247 -42.30 29.39 9.82
N LEU A 248 -42.02 29.09 8.55
CA LEU A 248 -42.86 29.48 7.43
C LEU A 248 -44.18 28.72 7.41
N GLU A 249 -44.16 27.41 7.71
CA GLU A 249 -45.36 26.58 7.84
C GLU A 249 -46.29 27.13 8.93
N GLU A 250 -45.75 27.53 10.09
CA GLU A 250 -46.55 28.12 11.16
C GLU A 250 -47.16 29.47 10.74
N LYS A 251 -46.39 30.33 10.06
CA LYS A 251 -46.91 31.60 9.53
C LYS A 251 -48.02 31.38 8.50
N LEU A 252 -47.87 30.39 7.64
CA LEU A 252 -48.88 30.02 6.65
C LEU A 252 -50.17 29.56 7.36
N ARG A 253 -50.05 28.66 8.34
CA ARG A 253 -51.18 28.17 9.14
C ARG A 253 -51.96 29.31 9.80
N MET A 254 -51.25 30.29 10.35
CA MET A 254 -51.88 31.47 10.96
C MET A 254 -52.61 32.34 9.92
N ALA A 255 -52.01 32.56 8.75
CA ALA A 255 -52.62 33.33 7.68
C ALA A 255 -53.87 32.64 7.10
N GLU A 256 -53.83 31.33 6.92
CA GLU A 256 -54.97 30.52 6.48
C GLU A 256 -56.14 30.61 7.47
N SER A 257 -55.85 30.56 8.78
CA SER A 257 -56.88 30.74 9.81
C SER A 257 -57.53 32.12 9.77
N VAL A 258 -56.74 33.19 9.54
CA VAL A 258 -57.28 34.56 9.44
C VAL A 258 -58.13 34.70 8.18
N LEU A 259 -57.66 34.18 7.04
CA LEU A 259 -58.41 34.21 5.79
C LEU A 259 -59.79 33.53 5.93
N SER A 260 -59.84 32.38 6.62
CA SER A 260 -61.11 31.67 6.87
C SER A 260 -62.11 32.52 7.66
N VAL A 261 -61.64 33.29 8.65
CA VAL A 261 -62.51 34.19 9.44
C VAL A 261 -63.00 35.34 8.56
N ASP A 262 -62.11 35.96 7.80
CA ASP A 262 -62.47 37.08 6.91
C ASP A 262 -63.47 36.65 5.81
N GLU A 263 -63.34 35.42 5.29
CA GLU A 263 -64.30 34.83 4.33
C GLU A 263 -65.69 34.61 4.97
N GLU A 264 -65.74 34.12 6.21
CA GLU A 264 -67.00 33.98 6.97
C GLU A 264 -67.65 35.34 7.28
N GLU A 265 -66.86 36.35 7.64
CA GLU A 265 -67.36 37.70 7.86
C GLU A 265 -67.88 38.33 6.56
N ALA A 266 -67.18 38.17 5.45
CA ALA A 266 -67.60 38.68 4.14
C ALA A 266 -68.91 38.05 3.68
N THR A 267 -69.06 36.73 3.79
CA THR A 267 -70.32 36.04 3.45
C THR A 267 -71.48 36.48 4.33
N THR A 268 -71.23 36.69 5.63
CA THR A 268 -72.23 37.24 6.56
C THR A 268 -72.66 38.66 6.14
N ALA A 269 -71.70 39.53 5.80
CA ALA A 269 -71.98 40.88 5.34
C ALA A 269 -72.79 40.89 4.02
N GLU A 270 -72.46 40.02 3.07
CA GLU A 270 -73.22 39.85 1.83
C GLU A 270 -74.67 39.46 2.08
N MET A 271 -74.91 38.51 3.00
CA MET A 271 -76.25 38.09 3.40
C MET A 271 -77.06 39.27 3.98
N VAL A 272 -76.47 40.03 4.91
CA VAL A 272 -77.12 41.20 5.52
C VAL A 272 -77.44 42.28 4.48
N ILE A 273 -76.50 42.58 3.59
CA ILE A 273 -76.73 43.53 2.49
C ILE A 273 -77.87 43.05 1.59
N GLY A 274 -77.92 41.76 1.27
CA GLY A 274 -79.01 41.12 0.52
C GLY A 274 -80.38 41.36 1.17
N GLU A 275 -80.49 41.08 2.48
CA GLU A 275 -81.73 41.32 3.23
C GLU A 275 -82.19 42.77 3.16
N TYR A 276 -81.28 43.74 3.33
CA TYR A 276 -81.63 45.16 3.25
C TYR A 276 -82.05 45.56 1.84
N LYS A 277 -81.40 45.05 0.79
CA LYS A 277 -81.80 45.27 -0.61
C LYS A 277 -83.21 44.75 -0.87
N ASP A 278 -83.56 43.58 -0.36
CA ASP A 278 -84.90 42.99 -0.53
C ASP A 278 -85.97 43.77 0.24
N LYS A 279 -85.67 44.22 1.45
CA LYS A 279 -86.54 45.13 2.23
C LYS A 279 -86.82 46.41 1.44
N LEU A 280 -85.80 47.04 0.86
CA LEU A 280 -85.94 48.25 0.05
C LEU A 280 -86.77 48.01 -1.21
N ARG A 281 -86.53 46.90 -1.93
CA ARG A 281 -87.30 46.53 -3.13
C ARG A 281 -88.79 46.45 -2.84
N ARG A 282 -89.17 45.78 -1.74
CA ARG A 282 -90.57 45.63 -1.31
C ARG A 282 -91.24 46.97 -1.02
N ILE A 283 -90.53 47.93 -0.42
CA ILE A 283 -91.06 49.27 -0.15
C ILE A 283 -91.36 50.01 -1.46
N VAL A 284 -90.43 49.95 -2.44
CA VAL A 284 -90.61 50.58 -3.75
C VAL A 284 -91.79 49.99 -4.53
N GLU A 285 -91.97 48.66 -4.46
CA GLU A 285 -93.10 47.97 -5.09
C GLU A 285 -94.45 48.39 -4.47
N LEU A 286 -94.54 48.52 -3.14
CA LEU A 286 -95.75 49.00 -2.46
C LEU A 286 -96.10 50.44 -2.82
N GLY A 287 -95.10 51.32 -2.96
CA GLY A 287 -95.29 52.70 -3.39
C GLY A 287 -95.85 52.81 -4.82
N SER A 288 -95.45 51.88 -5.70
CA SER A 288 -95.93 51.83 -7.10
C SER A 288 -97.39 51.40 -7.21
N LEU A 289 -97.90 50.59 -6.28
CA LEU A 289 -99.31 50.18 -6.23
C LEU A 289 -100.25 51.32 -5.77
N HIS A 290 -99.75 52.28 -5.00
CA HIS A 290 -100.56 53.40 -4.50
C HIS A 290 -100.84 54.46 -5.58
N CYS A 291 -100.01 54.55 -6.63
CA CYS A 291 -100.25 55.43 -7.77
C CYS A 291 -101.31 54.90 -8.77
N GLY A 292 -101.81 53.68 -8.60
CA GLY A 292 -102.82 53.06 -9.48
C GLY A 292 -104.27 53.12 -8.97
N LEU A 293 -104.53 53.76 -7.82
CA LEU A 293 -105.84 53.82 -7.15
C LEU A 293 -106.45 55.24 -7.08
N VAL A 294 -105.97 56.18 -7.89
CA VAL A 294 -106.56 57.53 -8.04
C VAL A 294 -107.18 57.69 -9.42
#